data_AF-A0A953Y7X0-F1
#
_entry.id   AF-A0A953Y7X0-F1
#
_cell.length_a   1.000
_cell.length_b   1.000
_cell.length_c   1.000
_cell.angle_alpha   90.00
_cell.angle_beta   90.00
_cell.angle_gamma   90.00
#
_symmetry.space_group_name_H-M   'P 1'
#
loop_
_entity.id
_entity.type
_entity.pdbx_description
1 polymer ?
#
loop_
_entity_poly.entity_id
_entity_poly.type
_entity_poly.pdbx_seq_one_letter_code
_entity_poly.pdbx_strand_id
1 'polypeptide(L)'
;PPAPAAGGDPATRGEDPHADVSHSILQNAKPVTKPGFLRPFGAPKDPPAPAPADAPGDDDAWLSPEFTDPWLKPQAPGAPRTPSGRLRLKRVTVQDPSGFSEPVDAFSILIPSGWEGQGTVRWVPSAEISANAVQLSFHASSPDGRTGFSVFPNFTWTHSNLGFGPVGPPPLGAVGYVERMLLPQKRGHVEGLQVLERLPLPEVARSIWEASAPSLGGMPGMELKVDCARVRIAYRYQGVDYEEWINATTQCVITSLSMPGMGFFGFGAPQVSRSFAVTAERLSGFHAPRGELDQHEGLMGTIVASGQDDPRWAAAVRECMRNVNQIQAKGARERAAIRRKTFDEISAMRDDTWKKQQESRDRNHKKVIQAIRGVESWVDPSSGKTIELSHGLKGAWRNALGDVVVTDNAFDADKQLLNWTKLRRRPD
;
A
#
# COMPACT_ATOMS: atom_id res chain seq x y z
N PRO A 1 6.34 73.01 -21.41
CA PRO A 1 5.00 73.34 -21.96
C PRO A 1 5.01 73.30 -23.51
N PRO A 2 3.96 72.83 -24.22
CA PRO A 2 2.69 72.17 -23.86
C PRO A 2 2.50 70.77 -24.53
N ALA A 3 1.33 70.15 -24.32
CA ALA A 3 0.78 68.98 -25.04
C ALA A 3 0.37 69.34 -26.51
N PRO A 4 -0.14 68.44 -27.40
CA PRO A 4 -1.42 67.71 -27.20
C PRO A 4 -1.56 66.33 -27.90
N ALA A 5 -2.73 65.71 -27.67
CA ALA A 5 -3.25 64.49 -28.26
C ALA A 5 -4.14 64.73 -29.50
N ALA A 6 -4.27 63.72 -30.36
CA ALA A 6 -5.37 63.40 -31.30
C ALA A 6 -5.10 61.95 -31.80
N GLY A 7 -6.00 61.00 -32.05
CA GLY A 7 -7.42 61.00 -32.39
C GLY A 7 -7.59 60.16 -33.68
N GLY A 8 -8.42 59.09 -33.69
CA GLY A 8 -8.81 58.40 -34.93
C GLY A 8 -9.13 56.89 -34.81
N ASP A 9 -10.40 56.55 -35.02
CA ASP A 9 -11.04 55.21 -35.13
C ASP A 9 -11.22 54.84 -36.65
N PRO A 10 -12.00 53.83 -37.09
CA PRO A 10 -12.03 52.36 -36.95
C PRO A 10 -11.85 51.60 -38.31
N ALA A 11 -11.64 50.28 -38.31
CA ALA A 11 -12.21 49.34 -39.32
C ALA A 11 -11.87 47.84 -39.05
N THR A 12 -12.90 47.05 -38.73
CA THR A 12 -13.27 45.68 -39.20
C THR A 12 -12.18 44.82 -39.89
N ARG A 13 -12.01 43.50 -39.67
CA ARG A 13 -13.03 42.42 -39.77
C ARG A 13 -12.35 41.03 -39.57
N GLY A 14 -13.00 40.12 -38.85
CA GLY A 14 -12.97 38.66 -39.07
C GLY A 14 -11.82 37.85 -38.47
N GLU A 15 -12.11 37.01 -37.48
CA GLU A 15 -11.84 35.56 -37.51
C GLU A 15 -12.43 34.84 -36.28
N ASP A 16 -12.82 33.58 -36.50
CA ASP A 16 -13.59 32.67 -35.65
C ASP A 16 -13.02 32.39 -34.25
N PRO A 17 -13.87 32.15 -33.23
CA PRO A 17 -13.41 31.84 -31.87
C PRO A 17 -13.49 30.35 -31.57
N HIS A 18 -12.46 29.55 -31.86
CA HIS A 18 -12.26 28.24 -31.22
C HIS A 18 -10.80 27.75 -31.37
N ALA A 19 -9.89 28.38 -30.63
CA ALA A 19 -8.65 27.72 -30.21
C ALA A 19 -8.03 28.50 -29.04
N ASP A 20 -7.64 27.74 -28.02
CA ASP A 20 -6.59 28.10 -27.06
C ASP A 20 -6.95 29.05 -25.89
N VAL A 21 -7.37 28.44 -24.78
CA VAL A 21 -7.22 29.03 -23.44
C VAL A 21 -6.61 27.98 -22.52
N SER A 22 -5.32 27.71 -22.70
CA SER A 22 -4.45 27.21 -21.65
C SER A 22 -3.34 28.23 -21.45
N HIS A 23 -3.31 28.86 -20.27
CA HIS A 23 -2.34 29.81 -19.71
C HIS A 23 -2.93 31.19 -19.43
N SER A 24 -3.26 31.43 -18.16
CA SER A 24 -2.93 32.67 -17.42
C SER A 24 -3.83 32.81 -16.19
N ILE A 25 -3.41 32.26 -15.04
CA ILE A 25 -3.63 32.89 -13.72
C ILE A 25 -2.49 32.42 -12.78
N LEU A 26 -1.32 33.03 -12.89
CA LEU A 26 -0.31 33.03 -11.82
C LEU A 26 0.60 34.27 -11.95
N GLN A 27 0.05 35.47 -11.77
CA GLN A 27 0.86 36.66 -11.47
C GLN A 27 0.07 37.61 -10.56
N ASN A 28 0.33 37.56 -9.26
CA ASN A 28 0.52 38.74 -8.38
C ASN A 28 0.40 38.36 -6.89
N ALA A 29 1.52 38.10 -6.23
CA ALA A 29 1.74 38.47 -4.83
C ALA A 29 3.26 38.52 -4.55
N LYS A 30 3.78 39.72 -4.26
CA LYS A 30 5.16 39.94 -3.79
C LYS A 30 5.32 39.45 -2.33
N PRO A 31 6.55 39.10 -1.88
CA PRO A 31 6.76 38.34 -0.65
C PRO A 31 6.80 39.23 0.59
N VAL A 32 6.19 38.74 1.68
CA VAL A 32 6.43 39.23 3.04
C VAL A 32 7.46 38.33 3.71
N THR A 33 8.56 38.93 4.16
CA THR A 33 9.70 38.31 4.86
C THR A 33 9.35 37.88 6.29
N LYS A 34 9.64 36.61 6.67
CA LYS A 34 10.01 36.13 8.03
C LYS A 34 10.36 34.61 8.03
N PRO A 35 10.96 34.03 9.10
CA PRO A 35 12.29 33.42 9.06
C PRO A 35 12.35 31.88 9.00
N GLY A 36 13.47 31.36 8.47
CA GLY A 36 14.13 30.13 8.92
C GLY A 36 13.39 28.79 8.76
N PHE A 37 12.90 28.45 7.57
CA PHE A 37 12.40 27.11 7.27
C PHE A 37 13.54 26.15 6.87
N LEU A 38 13.55 24.97 7.50
CA LEU A 38 14.25 23.77 7.04
C LEU A 38 13.95 23.55 5.56
N ARG A 39 15.00 23.38 4.74
CA ARG A 39 14.84 23.07 3.31
C ARG A 39 14.23 21.67 3.16
N PRO A 40 13.20 21.49 2.32
CA PRO A 40 12.79 20.14 1.92
C PRO A 40 13.92 19.46 1.14
N PHE A 41 14.15 18.19 1.44
CA PHE A 41 15.14 17.34 0.78
C PHE A 41 15.01 17.42 -0.75
N GLY A 42 16.15 17.64 -1.42
CA GLY A 42 16.21 17.78 -2.87
C GLY A 42 15.73 16.52 -3.59
N ALA A 43 14.81 16.68 -4.52
CA ALA A 43 14.47 15.65 -5.50
C ALA A 43 15.72 15.32 -6.36
N PRO A 44 16.00 14.04 -6.68
CA PRO A 44 16.96 13.70 -7.71
C PRO A 44 16.55 14.35 -9.03
N LYS A 45 17.51 14.98 -9.72
CA LYS A 45 17.35 15.34 -11.12
C LYS A 45 17.40 14.04 -11.92
N ASP A 46 16.30 13.79 -12.63
CA ASP A 46 16.06 12.72 -13.60
C ASP A 46 15.49 11.40 -13.03
N PRO A 47 14.32 10.94 -13.52
CA PRO A 47 13.75 9.65 -13.16
C PRO A 47 14.55 8.52 -13.82
N PRO A 48 14.88 7.42 -13.11
CA PRO A 48 15.45 6.24 -13.76
C PRO A 48 14.42 5.63 -14.71
N ALA A 49 14.89 5.21 -15.89
CA ALA A 49 14.08 4.56 -16.91
C ALA A 49 13.39 3.28 -16.39
N PRO A 50 12.19 2.92 -16.89
CA PRO A 50 11.47 1.74 -16.43
C PRO A 50 12.23 0.46 -16.76
N ALA A 51 12.50 -0.35 -15.73
CA ALA A 51 13.05 -1.69 -15.89
C ALA A 51 12.02 -2.63 -16.55
N PRO A 52 12.45 -3.59 -17.40
CA PRO A 52 11.55 -4.50 -18.09
C PRO A 52 10.90 -5.50 -17.13
N ALA A 53 9.64 -5.83 -17.42
CA ALA A 53 8.87 -6.86 -16.73
C ALA A 53 9.36 -8.25 -17.15
N ASP A 54 9.76 -9.08 -16.17
CA ASP A 54 9.29 -10.46 -15.95
C ASP A 54 10.21 -11.24 -14.99
N ALA A 55 9.64 -11.68 -13.85
CA ALA A 55 9.78 -13.01 -13.23
C ALA A 55 8.93 -13.06 -11.94
N PRO A 56 8.35 -14.23 -11.57
CA PRO A 56 7.39 -14.33 -10.46
C PRO A 56 8.08 -14.11 -9.12
N GLY A 57 7.45 -13.30 -8.28
CA GLY A 57 7.99 -12.83 -7.01
C GLY A 57 8.15 -13.94 -5.96
N ASP A 58 9.29 -13.93 -5.29
CA ASP A 58 9.45 -14.52 -3.97
C ASP A 58 8.63 -13.70 -2.97
N ASP A 59 7.56 -14.30 -2.42
CA ASP A 59 6.56 -13.65 -1.56
C ASP A 59 7.06 -13.32 -0.12
N ASP A 60 8.36 -13.42 0.17
CA ASP A 60 8.95 -13.21 1.50
C ASP A 60 9.69 -11.87 1.70
N ALA A 61 9.60 -10.94 0.75
CA ALA A 61 10.44 -9.73 0.68
C ALA A 61 10.08 -8.55 1.62
N TRP A 62 9.23 -8.74 2.65
CA TRP A 62 8.87 -7.64 3.58
C TRP A 62 9.94 -7.36 4.66
N LEU A 63 10.97 -8.19 4.72
CA LEU A 63 12.11 -8.03 5.61
C LEU A 63 13.36 -7.85 4.74
N SER A 64 13.88 -6.62 4.66
CA SER A 64 15.14 -6.39 3.94
C SER A 64 16.25 -7.29 4.51
N PRO A 65 16.90 -8.13 3.68
CA PRO A 65 17.83 -9.17 4.12
C PRO A 65 19.19 -8.65 4.62
N GLU A 66 19.44 -7.35 4.62
CA GLU A 66 20.79 -6.78 4.82
C GLU A 66 21.22 -6.56 6.29
N PHE A 67 20.60 -7.23 7.26
CA PHE A 67 21.05 -7.16 8.65
C PHE A 67 21.31 -8.55 9.21
N THR A 68 22.44 -9.11 8.81
CA THR A 68 23.17 -10.11 9.61
C THR A 68 23.73 -9.40 10.84
N ASP A 69 23.67 -10.05 12.01
CA ASP A 69 24.23 -9.52 13.26
C ASP A 69 25.77 -9.67 13.22
N PRO A 70 26.55 -8.60 13.00
CA PRO A 70 28.01 -8.66 13.01
C PRO A 70 28.59 -8.50 14.42
N TRP A 71 27.75 -8.46 15.48
CA TRP A 71 28.14 -7.92 16.78
C TRP A 71 28.57 -8.96 17.82
N LEU A 72 28.52 -10.26 17.50
CA LEU A 72 29.26 -11.24 18.29
C LEU A 72 30.74 -11.21 17.87
N LYS A 73 31.56 -10.48 18.64
CA LYS A 73 33.00 -10.38 18.40
C LYS A 73 33.76 -11.59 18.96
N PRO A 74 34.83 -12.07 18.30
CA PRO A 74 35.73 -13.08 18.86
C PRO A 74 36.58 -12.54 20.03
N GLN A 75 37.08 -13.48 20.82
CA GLN A 75 37.92 -13.33 22.01
C GLN A 75 39.08 -12.32 21.85
N ALA A 76 39.22 -11.41 22.83
CA ALA A 76 40.50 -10.79 23.15
C ALA A 76 41.15 -11.56 24.34
N PRO A 77 42.38 -12.07 24.22
CA PRO A 77 43.02 -12.79 25.31
C PRO A 77 43.44 -11.84 26.45
N GLY A 78 43.01 -12.14 27.69
CA GLY A 78 43.64 -11.60 28.90
C GLY A 78 42.95 -10.43 29.61
N ALA A 79 41.65 -10.22 29.47
CA ALA A 79 40.97 -9.14 30.21
C ALA A 79 40.76 -9.47 31.71
N PRO A 80 41.07 -8.55 32.64
CA PRO A 80 40.90 -8.78 34.07
C PRO A 80 39.41 -8.87 34.46
N ARG A 81 39.06 -9.88 35.26
CA ARG A 81 37.73 -10.03 35.87
C ARG A 81 37.50 -8.86 36.84
N THR A 82 36.41 -8.13 36.66
CA THR A 82 36.06 -7.00 37.53
C THR A 82 35.87 -7.47 38.98
N PRO A 83 36.56 -6.88 39.98
CA PRO A 83 36.42 -7.28 41.37
C PRO A 83 35.02 -6.97 41.93
N SER A 84 34.56 -7.84 42.81
CA SER A 84 33.27 -7.78 43.50
C SER A 84 33.12 -6.54 44.38
N GLY A 85 32.00 -5.82 44.21
CA GLY A 85 31.44 -4.92 45.23
C GLY A 85 30.95 -3.55 44.75
N ARG A 86 31.49 -3.01 43.65
CA ARG A 86 31.07 -1.70 43.11
C ARG A 86 30.97 -1.74 41.59
N LEU A 87 29.74 -1.66 41.06
CA LEU A 87 29.48 -1.50 39.64
C LEU A 87 29.62 -0.03 39.25
N ARG A 88 30.66 0.31 38.49
CA ARG A 88 30.82 1.65 37.92
C ARG A 88 30.23 1.68 36.51
N LEU A 89 29.24 2.54 36.29
CA LEU A 89 28.61 2.73 34.99
C LEU A 89 29.16 3.98 34.28
N LYS A 90 29.19 3.94 32.95
CA LYS A 90 29.44 5.10 32.09
C LYS A 90 28.26 5.30 31.16
N ARG A 91 27.97 6.56 30.82
CA ARG A 91 26.99 6.90 29.78
C ARG A 91 27.64 6.77 28.41
N VAL A 92 26.92 6.12 27.49
CA VAL A 92 27.20 6.14 26.06
C VAL A 92 26.03 6.83 25.37
N THR A 93 26.34 7.74 24.46
CA THR A 93 25.36 8.48 23.67
C THR A 93 25.50 8.07 22.21
N VAL A 94 24.37 7.76 21.58
CA VAL A 94 24.23 7.48 20.15
C VAL A 94 23.79 8.77 19.48
N GLN A 95 24.56 9.21 18.49
CA GLN A 95 24.24 10.41 17.70
C GLN A 95 23.60 10.01 16.37
N ASP A 96 22.67 10.83 15.90
CA ASP A 96 22.15 10.81 14.55
C ASP A 96 22.94 11.82 13.70
N PRO A 97 23.85 11.34 12.82
CA PRO A 97 24.71 12.23 12.04
C PRO A 97 24.01 12.83 10.81
N SER A 98 22.87 12.26 10.38
CA SER A 98 22.34 12.47 9.03
C SER A 98 20.87 12.89 9.00
N GLY A 99 20.15 12.80 10.11
CA GLY A 99 18.74 13.20 10.20
C GLY A 99 18.52 14.72 10.20
N PHE A 100 19.54 15.51 10.55
CA PHE A 100 19.40 16.93 10.86
C PHE A 100 20.56 17.77 10.31
N SER A 101 20.43 19.11 10.39
CA SER A 101 21.47 20.05 9.93
C SER A 101 22.81 19.93 10.66
N GLU A 102 22.79 19.36 11.86
CA GLU A 102 23.95 19.04 12.67
C GLU A 102 23.69 17.72 13.41
N PRO A 103 24.72 16.98 13.85
CA PRO A 103 24.53 15.77 14.63
C PRO A 103 23.74 16.04 15.90
N VAL A 104 22.69 15.25 16.14
CA VAL A 104 21.84 15.35 17.33
C VAL A 104 21.93 14.06 18.12
N ASP A 105 22.01 14.15 19.43
CA ASP A 105 21.93 12.99 20.31
C ASP A 105 20.55 12.33 20.12
N ALA A 106 20.52 11.03 19.83
CA ALA A 106 19.29 10.28 19.59
C ALA A 106 18.89 9.45 20.80
N PHE A 107 19.87 8.80 21.43
CA PHE A 107 19.68 7.87 22.52
C PHE A 107 20.88 7.87 23.44
N SER A 108 20.66 7.66 24.73
CA SER A 108 21.73 7.46 25.70
C SER A 108 21.42 6.29 26.62
N ILE A 109 22.47 5.59 27.06
CA ILE A 109 22.35 4.40 27.92
C ILE A 109 23.55 4.28 28.84
N LEU A 110 23.35 3.70 30.02
CA LEU A 110 24.43 3.37 30.95
C LEU A 110 24.90 1.93 30.72
N ILE A 111 26.21 1.75 30.59
CA ILE A 111 26.86 0.43 30.52
C ILE A 111 28.01 0.35 31.54
N PRO A 112 28.47 -0.84 31.94
CA PRO A 112 29.65 -0.95 32.80
C PRO A 112 30.86 -0.24 32.19
N SER A 113 31.65 0.43 33.02
CA SER A 113 32.70 1.34 32.54
C SER A 113 33.76 0.64 31.68
N GLY A 114 34.04 -0.64 31.95
CA GLY A 114 34.95 -1.46 31.18
C GLY A 114 34.38 -1.99 29.86
N TRP A 115 33.07 -1.90 29.64
CA TRP A 115 32.45 -2.42 28.42
C TRP A 115 32.69 -1.49 27.23
N GLU A 116 32.77 -2.05 26.03
CA GLU A 116 32.69 -1.29 24.79
C GLU A 116 31.22 -1.11 24.42
N GLY A 117 30.86 0.05 23.86
CA GLY A 117 29.49 0.33 23.44
C GLY A 117 29.48 1.17 22.18
N GLN A 118 28.64 0.78 21.22
CA GLN A 118 28.47 1.45 19.93
C GLN A 118 26.99 1.44 19.56
N GLY A 119 26.51 2.56 19.00
CA GLY A 119 25.17 2.61 18.41
C GLY A 119 25.17 3.39 17.12
N THR A 120 24.09 3.22 16.37
CA THR A 120 23.91 3.81 15.04
C THR A 120 22.46 4.21 14.85
N VAL A 121 22.24 5.35 14.20
CA VAL A 121 20.95 5.72 13.62
C VAL A 121 21.06 5.60 12.10
N ARG A 122 20.17 4.81 11.50
CA ARG A 122 20.08 4.64 10.04
C ARG A 122 18.74 5.17 9.54
N TRP A 123 18.79 6.04 8.54
CA TRP A 123 17.62 6.48 7.80
C TRP A 123 17.41 5.59 6.57
N VAL A 124 16.17 5.14 6.36
CA VAL A 124 15.73 4.29 5.25
C VAL A 124 14.55 4.98 4.56
N PRO A 125 14.80 5.99 3.69
CA PRO A 125 13.73 6.76 3.06
C PRO A 125 12.83 5.93 2.14
N SER A 126 13.33 4.80 1.65
CA SER A 126 12.60 3.84 0.82
C SER A 126 11.69 2.90 1.61
N ALA A 127 11.63 3.03 2.95
CA ALA A 127 10.75 2.19 3.75
C ALA A 127 9.29 2.42 3.36
N GLU A 128 8.58 1.34 3.04
CA GLU A 128 7.19 1.39 2.60
C GLU A 128 6.27 1.92 3.71
N ILE A 129 6.56 1.52 4.95
CA ILE A 129 5.92 2.05 6.16
C ILE A 129 6.87 3.09 6.75
N SER A 130 6.42 4.35 6.81
CA SER A 130 7.23 5.48 7.29
C SER A 130 7.78 5.28 8.71
N ALA A 131 7.06 4.57 9.58
CA ALA A 131 7.54 4.23 10.93
C ALA A 131 8.86 3.41 10.93
N ASN A 132 9.18 2.71 9.82
CA ASN A 132 10.42 1.95 9.66
C ASN A 132 11.57 2.77 9.03
N ALA A 133 11.33 4.03 8.69
CA ALA A 133 12.30 4.87 7.99
C ALA A 133 13.45 5.36 8.89
N VAL A 134 13.37 5.16 10.21
CA VAL A 134 14.46 5.44 11.15
C VAL A 134 14.71 4.21 11.99
N GLN A 135 15.94 3.73 12.00
CA GLN A 135 16.36 2.52 12.70
C GLN A 135 17.48 2.87 13.68
N LEU A 136 17.21 2.68 14.96
CA LEU A 136 18.20 2.82 16.02
C LEU A 136 18.66 1.44 16.47
N SER A 137 19.97 1.23 16.47
CA SER A 137 20.60 0.03 17.00
C SER A 137 21.66 0.42 18.01
N PHE A 138 21.83 -0.41 19.03
CA PHE A 138 22.92 -0.27 19.99
C PHE A 138 23.46 -1.64 20.37
N HIS A 139 24.76 -1.73 20.63
CA HIS A 139 25.40 -2.91 21.14
C HIS A 139 26.47 -2.53 22.16
N ALA A 140 26.59 -3.31 23.22
CA ALA A 140 27.67 -3.21 24.18
C ALA A 140 28.14 -4.60 24.62
N SER A 141 29.44 -4.74 24.86
CA SER A 141 30.07 -6.01 25.26
C SER A 141 31.09 -5.84 26.36
N SER A 142 31.23 -6.87 27.20
CA SER A 142 32.29 -6.99 28.19
C SER A 142 33.68 -6.99 27.53
N PRO A 143 34.75 -6.66 28.29
CA PRO A 143 36.13 -6.71 27.78
C PRO A 143 36.54 -8.04 27.15
N ASP A 144 35.98 -9.15 27.63
CA ASP A 144 36.24 -10.50 27.10
C ASP A 144 35.29 -10.90 25.95
N GLY A 145 34.32 -10.04 25.61
CA GLY A 145 33.34 -10.22 24.54
C GLY A 145 32.26 -11.27 24.81
N ARG A 146 32.21 -11.85 26.02
CA ARG A 146 31.33 -12.99 26.34
C ARG A 146 29.96 -12.59 26.89
N THR A 147 29.87 -11.41 27.49
CA THR A 147 28.62 -10.88 27.99
C THR A 147 28.29 -9.63 27.20
N GLY A 148 27.06 -9.51 26.71
CA GLY A 148 26.69 -8.39 25.87
C GLY A 148 25.22 -8.02 25.97
N PHE A 149 24.96 -6.77 25.60
CA PHE A 149 23.63 -6.19 25.53
C PHE A 149 23.43 -5.58 24.14
N SER A 150 22.26 -5.80 23.56
CA SER A 150 21.89 -5.26 22.25
C SER A 150 20.52 -4.61 22.32
N VAL A 151 20.34 -3.50 21.61
CA VAL A 151 19.04 -2.89 21.28
C VAL A 151 18.83 -3.07 19.79
N PHE A 152 17.69 -3.63 19.42
CA PHE A 152 17.32 -3.85 18.03
C PHE A 152 16.39 -2.73 17.54
N PRO A 153 16.42 -2.39 16.24
CA PRO A 153 15.49 -1.42 15.67
C PRO A 153 14.03 -1.82 15.89
N ASN A 154 13.19 -0.84 16.18
CA ASN A 154 11.75 -1.01 16.13
C ASN A 154 11.33 -1.41 14.71
N PHE A 155 10.24 -2.18 14.62
CA PHE A 155 9.72 -2.63 13.34
C PHE A 155 8.19 -2.63 13.33
N THR A 156 7.61 -1.95 12.35
CA THR A 156 6.18 -1.86 12.13
C THR A 156 5.79 -2.64 10.87
N TRP A 157 4.72 -3.42 10.95
CA TRP A 157 4.07 -4.04 9.79
C TRP A 157 2.56 -3.86 9.83
N THR A 158 1.91 -4.02 8.68
CA THR A 158 0.45 -3.96 8.59
C THR A 158 -0.14 -5.27 8.12
N HIS A 159 -1.36 -5.55 8.54
CA HIS A 159 -2.14 -6.69 8.06
C HIS A 159 -3.59 -6.25 7.83
N SER A 160 -4.30 -6.89 6.90
CA SER A 160 -5.73 -6.65 6.67
C SER A 160 -6.45 -7.97 6.44
N ASN A 161 -7.61 -8.13 7.08
CA ASN A 161 -8.45 -9.32 6.90
C ASN A 161 -9.07 -9.46 5.50
N LEU A 162 -9.13 -8.36 4.75
CA LEU A 162 -9.69 -8.33 3.39
C LEU A 162 -8.58 -8.21 2.32
N GLY A 163 -7.31 -8.31 2.71
CA GLY A 163 -6.17 -8.23 1.77
C GLY A 163 -5.96 -6.84 1.15
N PHE A 164 -6.51 -5.79 1.75
CA PHE A 164 -6.28 -4.42 1.28
C PHE A 164 -5.00 -3.83 1.89
N GLY A 165 -4.10 -3.30 1.04
CA GLY A 165 -2.85 -2.65 1.46
C GLY A 165 -1.66 -3.61 1.59
N PRO A 166 -0.50 -3.15 2.10
CA PRO A 166 0.63 -4.02 2.40
C PRO A 166 0.22 -5.10 3.41
N VAL A 167 0.43 -6.37 3.05
CA VAL A 167 0.04 -7.52 3.86
C VAL A 167 1.29 -8.19 4.41
N GLY A 168 1.73 -7.73 5.58
CA GLY A 168 2.65 -8.47 6.42
C GLY A 168 1.96 -9.66 7.10
N PRO A 169 2.69 -10.40 7.96
CA PRO A 169 2.14 -11.55 8.66
C PRO A 169 0.94 -11.13 9.53
N PRO A 170 0.02 -12.07 9.83
CA PRO A 170 -1.04 -11.83 10.82
C PRO A 170 -0.47 -11.25 12.12
N PRO A 171 -1.24 -10.46 12.88
CA PRO A 171 -0.76 -9.84 14.10
C PRO A 171 -0.10 -10.84 15.05
N LEU A 172 1.14 -10.56 15.44
CA LEU A 172 1.92 -11.38 16.37
C LEU A 172 2.00 -10.69 17.73
N GLY A 173 1.83 -11.48 18.80
CA GLY A 173 2.26 -11.08 20.14
C GLY A 173 3.79 -11.01 20.25
N ALA A 174 4.31 -10.56 21.38
CA ALA A 174 5.74 -10.37 21.62
C ALA A 174 6.54 -11.66 21.41
N VAL A 175 6.09 -12.79 21.98
CA VAL A 175 6.75 -14.10 21.77
C VAL A 175 6.72 -14.49 20.29
N GLY A 176 5.56 -14.34 19.64
CA GLY A 176 5.39 -14.68 18.23
C GLY A 176 6.30 -13.86 17.32
N TYR A 177 6.45 -12.56 17.60
CA TYR A 177 7.38 -11.69 16.87
C TYR A 177 8.83 -12.14 17.05
N VAL A 178 9.25 -12.43 18.29
CA VAL A 178 10.61 -12.89 18.57
C VAL A 178 10.91 -14.17 17.78
N GLU A 179 10.06 -15.17 17.88
CA GLU A 179 10.32 -16.48 17.27
C GLU A 179 10.21 -16.49 15.75
N ARG A 180 9.24 -15.77 15.18
CA ARG A 180 8.93 -15.85 13.74
C ARG A 180 9.62 -14.79 12.90
N MET A 181 10.06 -13.70 13.52
CA MET A 181 10.66 -12.57 12.80
C MET A 181 12.06 -12.24 13.31
N LEU A 182 12.21 -11.99 14.61
CA LEU A 182 13.49 -11.53 15.15
C LEU A 182 14.57 -12.63 15.12
N LEU A 183 14.27 -13.84 15.59
CA LEU A 183 15.24 -14.93 15.67
C LEU A 183 15.73 -15.39 14.29
N PRO A 184 14.88 -15.64 13.27
CA PRO A 184 15.37 -15.99 11.95
C PRO A 184 16.30 -14.91 11.37
N GLN A 185 15.95 -13.63 11.55
CA GLN A 185 16.74 -12.53 11.01
C GLN A 185 18.06 -12.30 11.78
N LYS A 186 18.01 -12.27 13.11
CA LYS A 186 19.15 -11.87 13.96
C LYS A 186 19.97 -13.05 14.47
N ARG A 187 19.42 -14.26 14.46
CA ARG A 187 20.06 -15.48 14.98
C ARG A 187 20.01 -16.64 13.98
N GLY A 188 19.59 -16.44 12.73
CA GLY A 188 19.60 -17.52 11.72
C GLY A 188 20.99 -18.09 11.39
N HIS A 189 22.05 -17.40 11.80
CA HIS A 189 23.45 -17.78 11.53
C HIS A 189 24.11 -18.56 12.68
N VAL A 190 23.43 -18.76 13.82
CA VAL A 190 24.00 -19.47 14.98
C VAL A 190 23.67 -20.96 14.92
N GLU A 191 24.47 -21.79 15.59
CA GLU A 191 24.27 -23.23 15.63
C GLU A 191 23.38 -23.64 16.81
N GLY A 192 22.52 -24.65 16.61
CA GLY A 192 21.77 -25.26 17.70
C GLY A 192 20.81 -24.31 18.44
N LEU A 193 20.25 -23.31 17.76
CA LEU A 193 19.30 -22.37 18.34
C LEU A 193 18.09 -23.09 18.94
N GLN A 194 17.82 -22.85 20.22
CA GLN A 194 16.71 -23.42 20.97
C GLN A 194 16.02 -22.35 21.81
N VAL A 195 14.69 -22.32 21.79
CA VAL A 195 13.91 -21.52 22.74
C VAL A 195 13.75 -22.33 24.03
N LEU A 196 14.35 -21.86 25.11
CA LEU A 196 14.32 -22.50 26.42
C LEU A 196 13.09 -22.09 27.23
N GLU A 197 12.73 -20.81 27.20
CA GLU A 197 11.69 -20.25 28.05
C GLU A 197 10.93 -19.11 27.37
N ARG A 198 9.64 -19.00 27.65
CA ARG A 198 8.76 -17.92 27.20
C ARG A 198 8.06 -17.35 28.43
N LEU A 199 8.35 -16.10 28.75
CA LEU A 199 7.82 -15.42 29.91
C LEU A 199 6.97 -14.21 29.49
N PRO A 200 5.63 -14.37 29.36
CA PRO A 200 4.74 -13.24 29.19
C PRO A 200 4.82 -12.27 30.37
N LEU A 201 4.71 -10.97 30.09
CA LEU A 201 4.78 -9.87 31.06
C LEU A 201 3.49 -9.03 31.04
N PRO A 202 2.34 -9.59 31.48
CA PRO A 202 1.05 -8.93 31.36
C PRO A 202 0.93 -7.62 32.15
N GLU A 203 1.60 -7.52 33.30
CA GLU A 203 1.59 -6.30 34.12
C GLU A 203 2.35 -5.15 33.43
N VAL A 204 3.46 -5.47 32.74
CA VAL A 204 4.19 -4.50 31.91
C VAL A 204 3.35 -4.09 30.69
N ALA A 205 2.69 -5.05 30.04
CA ALA A 205 1.80 -4.78 28.92
C ALA A 205 0.63 -3.86 29.33
N ARG A 206 0.04 -4.07 30.51
CA ARG A 206 -1.02 -3.21 31.06
C ARG A 206 -0.52 -1.78 31.29
N SER A 207 0.63 -1.61 31.93
CA SER A 207 1.20 -0.27 32.17
C SER A 207 1.47 0.49 30.87
N ILE A 208 2.02 -0.19 29.86
CA ILE A 208 2.25 0.41 28.53
C ILE A 208 0.93 0.74 27.83
N TRP A 209 -0.06 -0.14 27.95
CA TRP A 209 -1.39 0.10 27.40
C TRP A 209 -2.04 1.34 28.04
N GLU A 210 -2.01 1.48 29.36
CA GLU A 210 -2.57 2.65 30.07
C GLU A 210 -1.92 3.96 29.61
N ALA A 211 -0.60 3.95 29.39
CA ALA A 211 0.14 5.11 28.87
C ALA A 211 -0.17 5.43 27.39
N SER A 212 -0.55 4.43 26.59
CA SER A 212 -0.67 4.56 25.13
C SER A 212 -2.11 4.61 24.62
N ALA A 213 -3.08 4.06 25.37
CA ALA A 213 -4.47 3.96 24.96
C ALA A 213 -5.12 5.32 24.65
N PRO A 214 -4.88 6.41 25.43
CA PRO A 214 -5.46 7.71 25.12
C PRO A 214 -5.06 8.27 23.75
N SER A 215 -3.87 7.94 23.25
CA SER A 215 -3.35 8.44 21.97
C SER A 215 -3.53 7.48 20.80
N LEU A 216 -3.49 6.17 21.04
CA LEU A 216 -3.51 5.14 19.99
C LEU A 216 -4.83 4.34 19.89
N GLY A 217 -5.64 4.30 20.95
CA GLY A 217 -6.86 3.49 21.01
C GLY A 217 -8.14 4.29 21.30
N GLY A 218 -8.06 5.61 21.49
CA GLY A 218 -9.17 6.44 21.96
C GLY A 218 -10.22 6.85 20.92
N MET A 219 -10.03 6.51 19.64
CA MET A 219 -10.96 6.91 18.57
C MET A 219 -12.03 5.84 18.31
N PRO A 220 -13.28 6.21 17.98
CA PRO A 220 -14.31 5.24 17.59
C PRO A 220 -13.86 4.33 16.44
N GLY A 221 -13.98 3.01 16.65
CA GLY A 221 -13.53 2.01 15.69
C GLY A 221 -12.03 1.67 15.76
N MET A 222 -11.28 2.29 16.68
CA MET A 222 -9.89 1.91 16.98
C MET A 222 -9.81 1.15 18.31
N GLU A 223 -8.97 0.12 18.36
CA GLU A 223 -8.66 -0.66 19.55
C GLU A 223 -7.14 -0.83 19.63
N LEU A 224 -6.56 -0.60 20.81
CA LEU A 224 -5.15 -0.88 21.06
C LEU A 224 -5.01 -2.20 21.84
N LYS A 225 -4.18 -3.11 21.34
CA LYS A 225 -3.68 -4.28 22.07
C LYS A 225 -2.19 -4.13 22.32
N VAL A 226 -1.74 -4.49 23.51
CA VAL A 226 -0.32 -4.52 23.87
C VAL A 226 0.01 -5.89 24.41
N ASP A 227 1.13 -6.46 23.96
CA ASP A 227 1.70 -7.69 24.49
C ASP A 227 3.19 -7.48 24.80
N CYS A 228 3.66 -8.07 25.89
CA CYS A 228 5.04 -7.96 26.35
C CYS A 228 5.54 -9.32 26.78
N ALA A 229 6.77 -9.67 26.43
CA ALA A 229 7.36 -10.94 26.85
C ALA A 229 8.89 -10.87 26.92
N ARG A 230 9.45 -11.82 27.66
CA ARG A 230 10.86 -12.24 27.55
C ARG A 230 10.93 -13.64 26.98
N VAL A 231 11.88 -13.87 26.08
CA VAL A 231 12.16 -15.19 25.52
C VAL A 231 13.60 -15.54 25.84
N ARG A 232 13.82 -16.68 26.53
CA ARG A 232 15.17 -17.22 26.78
C ARG A 232 15.51 -18.15 25.65
N ILE A 233 16.65 -17.94 25.04
CA ILE A 233 17.21 -18.81 24.01
C ILE A 233 18.56 -19.36 24.45
N ALA A 234 18.93 -20.51 23.91
CA ALA A 234 20.29 -21.00 23.92
C ALA A 234 20.75 -21.27 22.49
N TYR A 235 22.03 -21.05 22.26
CA TYR A 235 22.66 -21.31 20.97
C TYR A 235 24.17 -21.45 21.15
N ARG A 236 24.82 -22.00 20.13
CA ARG A 236 26.27 -22.08 20.03
C ARG A 236 26.74 -21.08 18.98
N TYR A 237 27.73 -20.28 19.35
CA TYR A 237 28.35 -19.32 18.45
C TYR A 237 29.86 -19.31 18.63
N GLN A 238 30.60 -19.51 17.53
CA GLN A 238 32.07 -19.59 17.51
C GLN A 238 32.64 -20.51 18.61
N GLY A 239 31.99 -21.65 18.85
CA GLY A 239 32.44 -22.67 19.81
C GLY A 239 32.07 -22.43 21.27
N VAL A 240 31.39 -21.32 21.60
CA VAL A 240 30.89 -21.03 22.95
C VAL A 240 29.39 -21.22 23.00
N ASP A 241 28.90 -21.88 24.04
CA ASP A 241 27.46 -22.04 24.30
C ASP A 241 26.96 -20.83 25.09
N TYR A 242 25.97 -20.14 24.53
CA TYR A 242 25.36 -18.94 25.10
C TYR A 242 23.93 -19.22 25.54
N GLU A 243 23.51 -18.43 26.53
CA GLU A 243 22.10 -18.17 26.80
C GLU A 243 21.83 -16.68 26.60
N GLU A 244 20.65 -16.34 26.07
CA GLU A 244 20.25 -14.96 25.83
C GLU A 244 18.80 -14.73 26.25
N TRP A 245 18.56 -13.62 26.94
CA TRP A 245 17.23 -13.07 27.14
C TRP A 245 16.91 -12.04 26.07
N ILE A 246 15.77 -12.22 25.38
CA ILE A 246 15.23 -11.24 24.44
C ILE A 246 13.95 -10.65 25.02
N ASN A 247 13.93 -9.34 25.23
CA ASN A 247 12.74 -8.59 25.60
C ASN A 247 12.06 -8.08 24.33
N ALA A 248 10.73 -8.13 24.31
CA ALA A 248 9.94 -7.52 23.24
C ALA A 248 8.60 -7.00 23.76
N THR A 249 8.17 -5.89 23.16
CA THR A 249 6.80 -5.37 23.25
C THR A 249 6.21 -5.31 21.86
N THR A 250 4.97 -5.75 21.68
CA THR A 250 4.18 -5.47 20.48
C THR A 250 2.98 -4.61 20.83
N GLN A 251 2.79 -3.52 20.07
CA GLN A 251 1.59 -2.71 20.10
C GLN A 251 0.82 -2.89 18.79
N CYS A 252 -0.43 -3.31 18.87
CA CYS A 252 -1.30 -3.54 17.73
C CYS A 252 -2.48 -2.57 17.77
N VAL A 253 -2.51 -1.62 16.85
CA VAL A 253 -3.65 -0.74 16.61
C VAL A 253 -4.56 -1.41 15.58
N ILE A 254 -5.75 -1.78 16.03
CA ILE A 254 -6.80 -2.39 15.22
C ILE A 254 -7.76 -1.29 14.80
N THR A 255 -7.90 -1.05 13.51
CA THR A 255 -8.91 -0.15 12.96
C THR A 255 -10.01 -0.97 12.30
N SER A 256 -11.24 -0.81 12.77
CA SER A 256 -12.43 -1.49 12.28
C SER A 256 -13.33 -0.51 11.54
N LEU A 257 -13.58 -0.77 10.25
CA LEU A 257 -14.51 -0.01 9.41
C LEU A 257 -15.66 -0.90 8.96
N SER A 258 -16.89 -0.51 9.30
CA SER A 258 -18.09 -1.16 8.76
C SER A 258 -18.25 -0.81 7.28
N MET A 259 -18.39 -1.82 6.42
CA MET A 259 -18.56 -1.66 4.98
C MET A 259 -19.97 -2.13 4.55
N PRO A 260 -21.03 -1.33 4.81
CA PRO A 260 -22.41 -1.74 4.57
C PRO A 260 -22.75 -1.98 3.09
N GLY A 261 -21.93 -1.50 2.14
CA GLY A 261 -22.15 -1.68 0.70
C GLY A 261 -21.43 -2.85 0.04
N MET A 262 -20.48 -3.51 0.71
CA MET A 262 -19.72 -4.62 0.11
C MET A 262 -20.56 -5.89 -0.10
N GLY A 263 -21.65 -6.04 0.65
CA GLY A 263 -22.60 -7.13 0.44
C GLY A 263 -23.35 -7.07 -0.89
N PHE A 264 -23.44 -5.87 -1.49
CA PHE A 264 -24.07 -5.65 -2.80
C PHE A 264 -23.22 -6.18 -3.97
N PHE A 265 -21.90 -6.34 -3.78
CA PHE A 265 -20.97 -6.85 -4.80
C PHE A 265 -20.79 -8.38 -4.77
N GLY A 266 -21.73 -9.12 -4.17
CA GLY A 266 -21.71 -10.59 -4.15
C GLY A 266 -20.87 -11.22 -3.03
N PHE A 267 -20.32 -10.42 -2.11
CA PHE A 267 -19.54 -10.89 -0.95
C PHE A 267 -20.39 -11.25 0.30
N GLY A 268 -21.72 -11.31 0.16
CA GLY A 268 -22.61 -11.75 1.24
C GLY A 268 -22.96 -10.67 2.27
N ALA A 269 -22.96 -11.03 3.56
CA ALA A 269 -23.35 -10.15 4.68
C ALA A 269 -22.44 -8.90 4.80
N PRO A 270 -22.86 -7.85 5.55
CA PRO A 270 -22.02 -6.69 5.83
C PRO A 270 -20.63 -7.11 6.31
N GLN A 271 -19.60 -6.70 5.58
CA GLN A 271 -18.20 -7.01 5.89
C GLN A 271 -17.66 -5.93 6.85
N VAL A 272 -16.91 -6.34 7.87
CA VAL A 272 -16.11 -5.42 8.68
C VAL A 272 -14.66 -5.52 8.21
N SER A 273 -14.15 -4.44 7.63
CA SER A 273 -12.73 -4.34 7.34
C SER A 273 -11.99 -4.10 8.64
N ARG A 274 -11.01 -4.94 8.93
CA ARG A 274 -10.07 -4.78 10.04
C ARG A 274 -8.68 -4.66 9.48
N SER A 275 -8.06 -3.51 9.71
CA SER A 275 -6.63 -3.31 9.48
C SER A 275 -5.90 -3.30 10.81
N PHE A 276 -4.73 -3.91 10.83
CA PHE A 276 -3.87 -4.05 11.98
C PHE A 276 -2.57 -3.33 11.66
N ALA A 277 -2.19 -2.32 12.44
CA ALA A 277 -0.86 -1.75 12.42
C ALA A 277 -0.14 -2.24 13.68
N VAL A 278 0.87 -3.09 13.50
CA VAL A 278 1.60 -3.71 14.60
C VAL A 278 3.01 -3.15 14.64
N THR A 279 3.44 -2.66 15.79
CA THR A 279 4.80 -2.18 16.03
C THR A 279 5.45 -3.05 17.10
N ALA A 280 6.56 -3.68 16.74
CA ALA A 280 7.48 -4.28 17.69
C ALA A 280 8.49 -3.22 18.15
N GLU A 281 8.57 -3.02 19.46
CA GLU A 281 9.40 -2.00 20.09
C GLU A 281 9.99 -2.50 21.41
N ARG A 282 10.89 -1.68 22.00
CA ARG A 282 11.64 -2.04 23.22
C ARG A 282 12.35 -3.39 23.08
N LEU A 283 12.87 -3.63 21.88
CA LEU A 283 13.54 -4.87 21.51
C LEU A 283 14.97 -4.85 22.03
N SER A 284 15.29 -5.74 22.97
CA SER A 284 16.64 -5.84 23.51
C SER A 284 17.06 -7.27 23.80
N GLY A 285 18.32 -7.59 23.55
CA GLY A 285 18.96 -8.87 23.88
C GLY A 285 20.00 -8.69 24.97
N PHE A 286 20.11 -9.65 25.89
CA PHE A 286 21.23 -9.76 26.82
C PHE A 286 21.74 -11.18 26.80
N HIS A 287 22.99 -11.39 26.37
CA HIS A 287 23.60 -12.70 26.28
C HIS A 287 24.77 -12.86 27.26
N ALA A 288 24.98 -14.09 27.70
CA ALA A 288 26.12 -14.50 28.51
C ALA A 288 26.45 -15.99 28.22
N PRO A 289 27.64 -16.48 28.58
CA PRO A 289 27.92 -17.91 28.52
C PRO A 289 26.87 -18.70 29.30
N ARG A 290 26.58 -19.91 28.82
CA ARG A 290 25.57 -20.78 29.41
C ARG A 290 25.81 -20.98 30.91
N GLY A 291 24.78 -20.75 31.72
CA GLY A 291 24.85 -20.84 33.18
C GLY A 291 25.29 -19.56 33.90
N GLU A 292 25.70 -18.51 33.18
CA GLU A 292 26.08 -17.21 33.76
C GLU A 292 24.96 -16.16 33.64
N LEU A 293 23.98 -16.36 32.75
CA LEU A 293 22.96 -15.36 32.41
C LEU A 293 22.17 -14.84 33.62
N ASP A 294 21.70 -15.74 34.48
CA ASP A 294 20.86 -15.38 35.64
C ASP A 294 21.61 -14.54 36.68
N GLN A 295 22.94 -14.65 36.73
CA GLN A 295 23.79 -13.86 37.64
C GLN A 295 23.83 -12.38 37.22
N HIS A 296 23.49 -12.09 35.97
CA HIS A 296 23.51 -10.75 35.38
C HIS A 296 22.14 -10.07 35.32
N GLU A 297 21.08 -10.66 35.88
CA GLU A 297 19.72 -10.13 35.82
C GLU A 297 19.61 -8.68 36.34
N GLY A 298 20.27 -8.37 37.46
CA GLY A 298 20.31 -7.01 38.01
C GLY A 298 21.07 -6.02 37.12
N LEU A 299 22.13 -6.48 36.45
CA LEU A 299 22.88 -5.66 35.49
C LEU A 299 22.02 -5.37 34.25
N MET A 300 21.38 -6.40 33.69
CA MET A 300 20.47 -6.26 32.55
C MET A 300 19.35 -5.27 32.86
N GLY A 301 18.66 -5.43 34.00
CA GLY A 301 17.61 -4.51 34.43
C GLY A 301 18.10 -3.07 34.57
N THR A 302 19.32 -2.88 35.11
CA THR A 302 19.94 -1.55 35.24
C THR A 302 20.24 -0.91 33.88
N ILE A 303 20.81 -1.67 32.93
CA ILE A 303 21.11 -1.18 31.58
C ILE A 303 19.81 -0.77 30.87
N VAL A 304 18.81 -1.66 30.86
CA VAL A 304 17.51 -1.41 30.21
C VAL A 304 16.81 -0.19 30.79
N ALA A 305 16.76 -0.07 32.13
CA ALA A 305 16.10 1.05 32.80
C ALA A 305 16.82 2.40 32.59
N SER A 306 18.10 2.38 32.21
CA SER A 306 18.89 3.59 31.99
C SER A 306 18.76 4.18 30.58
N GLY A 307 18.19 3.43 29.63
CA GLY A 307 18.00 3.86 28.25
C GLY A 307 17.06 5.07 28.18
N GLN A 308 17.49 6.13 27.51
CA GLN A 308 16.72 7.35 27.33
C GLN A 308 16.85 7.86 25.90
N ASP A 309 15.73 8.01 25.22
CA ASP A 309 15.66 8.76 23.97
C ASP A 309 15.84 10.25 24.24
N ASP A 310 16.52 10.96 23.34
CA ASP A 310 16.55 12.41 23.40
C ASP A 310 15.18 12.97 22.94
N PRO A 311 14.51 13.80 23.77
CA PRO A 311 13.17 14.27 23.45
C PRO A 311 13.14 15.20 22.24
N ARG A 312 14.24 15.91 21.93
CA ARG A 312 14.35 16.81 20.77
C ARG A 312 14.48 15.98 19.50
N TRP A 313 15.36 14.97 19.51
CA TRP A 313 15.49 14.03 18.40
C TRP A 313 14.16 13.31 18.13
N ALA A 314 13.53 12.75 19.18
CA ALA A 314 12.26 12.05 19.05
C ALA A 314 11.13 12.96 18.53
N ALA A 315 11.09 14.23 18.95
CA ALA A 315 10.13 15.20 18.43
C ALA A 315 10.36 15.51 16.95
N ALA A 316 11.62 15.69 16.55
CA ALA A 316 11.97 16.02 15.18
C ALA A 316 11.74 14.83 14.22
N VAL A 317 12.02 13.60 14.64
CA VAL A 317 11.64 12.37 13.91
C VAL A 317 10.12 12.30 13.76
N ARG A 318 9.33 12.54 14.82
CA ARG A 318 7.86 12.56 14.73
C ARG A 318 7.35 13.62 13.75
N GLU A 319 7.98 14.79 13.69
CA GLU A 319 7.64 15.83 12.72
C GLU A 319 7.95 15.39 11.28
N CYS A 320 9.13 14.81 11.06
CA CYS A 320 9.50 14.24 9.76
C CYS A 320 8.49 13.18 9.29
N MET A 321 8.13 12.22 10.15
CA MET A 321 7.14 11.19 9.82
C MET A 321 5.76 11.76 9.53
N ARG A 322 5.34 12.81 10.24
CA ARG A 322 4.08 13.50 9.96
C ARG A 322 4.07 14.10 8.56
N ASN A 323 5.16 14.74 8.14
CA ASN A 323 5.29 15.34 6.82
C ASN A 323 5.28 14.27 5.72
N VAL A 324 6.03 13.17 5.90
CA VAL A 324 6.03 12.03 4.97
C VAL A 324 4.62 11.43 4.84
N ASN A 325 3.95 11.20 5.97
CA ASN A 325 2.58 10.65 5.98
C ASN A 325 1.58 11.59 5.27
N GLN A 326 1.71 12.90 5.41
CA GLN A 326 0.88 13.87 4.70
C GLN A 326 1.10 13.80 3.17
N ILE A 327 2.36 13.71 2.72
CA ILE A 327 2.70 13.56 1.30
C ILE A 327 2.14 12.25 0.75
N GLN A 328 2.33 11.14 1.47
CA GLN A 328 1.79 9.84 1.08
C GLN A 328 0.26 9.84 1.01
N ALA A 329 -0.42 10.45 1.98
CA ALA A 329 -1.88 10.57 1.99
C ALA A 329 -2.39 11.41 0.82
N LYS A 330 -1.72 12.51 0.48
CA LYS A 330 -2.04 13.32 -0.71
C LYS A 330 -1.89 12.51 -1.99
N GLY A 331 -0.75 11.84 -2.17
CA GLY A 331 -0.51 10.99 -3.34
C GLY A 331 -1.50 9.82 -3.45
N ALA A 332 -1.92 9.24 -2.31
CA ALA A 332 -2.95 8.20 -2.29
C ALA A 332 -4.32 8.72 -2.74
N ARG A 333 -4.71 9.93 -2.34
CA ARG A 333 -5.95 10.58 -2.79
C ARG A 333 -5.92 10.88 -4.28
N GLU A 334 -4.81 11.40 -4.80
CA GLU A 334 -4.63 11.67 -6.23
C GLU A 334 -4.72 10.38 -7.06
N ARG A 335 -4.02 9.31 -6.65
CA ARG A 335 -4.12 7.99 -7.29
C ARG A 335 -5.52 7.40 -7.21
N ALA A 336 -6.24 7.61 -6.10
CA ALA A 336 -7.63 7.16 -5.98
C ALA A 336 -8.56 7.94 -6.92
N ALA A 337 -8.36 9.25 -7.08
CA ALA A 337 -9.12 10.06 -8.03
C ALA A 337 -8.90 9.63 -9.48
N ILE A 338 -7.64 9.35 -9.87
CA ILE A 338 -7.32 8.81 -11.20
C ILE A 338 -8.02 7.46 -11.41
N ARG A 339 -7.91 6.54 -10.44
CA ARG A 339 -8.59 5.22 -10.53
C ARG A 339 -10.11 5.37 -10.68
N ARG A 340 -10.75 6.26 -9.92
CA ARG A 340 -12.19 6.52 -10.04
C ARG A 340 -12.55 6.99 -11.45
N LYS A 341 -11.81 7.96 -11.99
CA LYS A 341 -12.02 8.45 -13.36
C LYS A 341 -11.92 7.32 -14.38
N THR A 342 -10.90 6.46 -14.27
CA THR A 342 -10.74 5.30 -15.15
C THR A 342 -11.90 4.30 -15.01
N PHE A 343 -12.41 4.05 -13.80
CA PHE A 343 -13.58 3.19 -13.60
C PHE A 343 -14.86 3.77 -14.21
N ASP A 344 -15.05 5.08 -14.09
CA ASP A 344 -16.19 5.78 -14.69
C ASP A 344 -16.14 5.69 -16.23
N GLU A 345 -14.95 5.87 -16.82
CA GLU A 345 -14.71 5.71 -18.26
C GLU A 345 -14.96 4.27 -18.74
N ILE A 346 -14.47 3.26 -18.01
CA ILE A 346 -14.72 1.83 -18.32
C ILE A 346 -16.22 1.52 -18.26
N SER A 347 -16.92 2.06 -17.26
CA SER A 347 -18.37 1.85 -17.11
C SER A 347 -19.14 2.47 -18.28
N ALA A 348 -18.80 3.72 -18.67
CA ALA A 348 -19.38 4.37 -19.84
C ALA A 348 -19.11 3.59 -21.14
N MET A 349 -17.90 3.05 -21.31
CA MET A 349 -17.54 2.22 -22.47
C MET A 349 -18.30 0.90 -22.50
N ARG A 350 -18.53 0.27 -21.34
CA ARG A 350 -19.34 -0.95 -21.23
C ARG A 350 -20.79 -0.67 -21.62
N ASP A 351 -21.37 0.44 -21.16
CA ASP A 351 -22.73 0.84 -21.51
C ASP A 351 -22.87 1.13 -23.02
N ASP A 352 -21.89 1.83 -23.61
CA ASP A 352 -21.84 2.08 -25.05
C ASP A 352 -21.72 0.77 -25.86
N THR A 353 -20.85 -0.15 -25.40
CA THR A 353 -20.70 -1.47 -26.03
C THR A 353 -21.97 -2.29 -25.94
N TRP A 354 -22.65 -2.28 -24.79
CA TRP A 354 -23.93 -2.97 -24.62
C TRP A 354 -24.99 -2.41 -25.56
N LYS A 355 -25.12 -1.09 -25.66
CA LYS A 355 -26.04 -0.42 -26.60
C LYS A 355 -25.74 -0.84 -28.05
N LYS A 356 -24.48 -0.78 -28.47
CA LYS A 356 -24.06 -1.20 -29.83
C LYS A 356 -24.32 -2.67 -30.11
N GLN A 357 -24.14 -3.55 -29.12
CA GLN A 357 -24.45 -4.98 -29.27
C GLN A 357 -25.95 -5.24 -29.38
N GLN A 358 -26.79 -4.52 -28.63
CA GLN A 358 -28.25 -4.60 -28.77
C GLN A 358 -28.68 -4.16 -30.17
N GLU A 359 -28.20 -3.00 -30.65
CA GLU A 359 -28.50 -2.53 -32.01
C GLU A 359 -28.03 -3.50 -33.11
N SER A 360 -26.90 -4.19 -32.90
CA SER A 360 -26.39 -5.21 -33.82
C SER A 360 -27.22 -6.50 -33.78
N ARG A 361 -27.63 -6.93 -32.58
CA ARG A 361 -28.52 -8.09 -32.38
C ARG A 361 -29.89 -7.84 -32.99
N ASP A 362 -30.46 -6.66 -32.82
CA ASP A 362 -31.74 -6.27 -33.44
C ASP A 362 -31.64 -6.29 -34.97
N ARG A 363 -30.55 -5.72 -35.53
CA ARG A 363 -30.28 -5.76 -36.98
C ARG A 363 -30.16 -7.19 -37.50
N ASN A 364 -29.43 -8.05 -36.80
CA ASN A 364 -29.25 -9.45 -37.20
C ASN A 364 -30.52 -10.27 -36.98
N HIS A 365 -31.28 -10.03 -35.92
CA HIS A 365 -32.56 -10.68 -35.64
C HIS A 365 -33.58 -10.37 -36.74
N LYS A 366 -33.63 -9.12 -37.22
CA LYS A 366 -34.46 -8.72 -38.36
C LYS A 366 -34.09 -9.48 -39.64
N LYS A 367 -32.78 -9.61 -39.92
CA LYS A 367 -32.27 -10.38 -41.07
C LYS A 367 -32.56 -11.88 -40.93
N VAL A 368 -32.44 -12.45 -39.72
CA VAL A 368 -32.70 -13.86 -39.45
C VAL A 368 -34.20 -14.19 -39.51
N ILE A 369 -35.10 -13.32 -39.03
CA ILE A 369 -36.55 -13.49 -39.19
C ILE A 369 -36.92 -13.51 -40.67
N GLN A 370 -36.35 -12.62 -41.48
CA GLN A 370 -36.57 -12.61 -42.93
C GLN A 370 -36.04 -13.88 -43.59
N ALA A 371 -34.85 -14.36 -43.20
CA ALA A 371 -34.26 -15.58 -43.74
C ALA A 371 -35.00 -16.87 -43.33
N ILE A 372 -35.47 -16.97 -42.07
CA ILE A 372 -36.19 -18.16 -41.57
C ILE A 372 -37.61 -18.23 -42.11
N ARG A 373 -38.29 -17.09 -42.32
CA ARG A 373 -39.64 -17.09 -42.88
C ARG A 373 -39.68 -17.42 -44.37
N GLY A 374 -38.53 -17.35 -45.06
CA GLY A 374 -38.46 -17.65 -46.49
C GLY A 374 -39.50 -16.83 -47.28
N VAL A 375 -39.75 -15.58 -46.90
CA VAL A 375 -40.69 -14.67 -47.57
C VAL A 375 -39.97 -13.45 -48.12
N GLU A 376 -40.33 -13.02 -49.33
CA GLU A 376 -39.96 -11.76 -49.95
C GLU A 376 -41.13 -10.75 -49.84
N SER A 377 -40.83 -9.45 -49.74
CA SER A 377 -41.84 -8.39 -49.74
C SER A 377 -42.21 -7.96 -51.16
N TRP A 378 -43.50 -8.05 -51.49
CA TRP A 378 -44.07 -7.62 -52.76
C TRP A 378 -44.98 -6.41 -52.55
N VAL A 379 -44.91 -5.43 -53.45
CA VAL A 379 -45.68 -4.18 -53.40
C VAL A 379 -46.71 -4.17 -54.52
N ASP A 380 -47.94 -3.82 -54.16
CA ASP A 380 -49.01 -3.52 -55.11
C ASP A 380 -48.87 -2.08 -55.63
N PRO A 381 -48.55 -1.88 -56.92
CA PRO A 381 -48.31 -0.54 -57.47
C PRO A 381 -49.56 0.34 -57.51
N SER A 382 -50.77 -0.25 -57.41
CA SER A 382 -52.03 0.49 -57.46
C SER A 382 -52.45 1.06 -56.10
N SER A 383 -52.07 0.39 -55.00
CA SER A 383 -52.52 0.72 -53.65
C SER A 383 -51.38 1.04 -52.66
N GLY A 384 -50.13 0.77 -53.03
CA GLY A 384 -48.95 0.98 -52.19
C GLY A 384 -48.82 -0.02 -51.02
N LYS A 385 -49.75 -0.97 -50.89
CA LYS A 385 -49.71 -1.99 -49.82
C LYS A 385 -48.63 -3.03 -50.10
N THR A 386 -47.91 -3.41 -49.03
CA THR A 386 -46.88 -4.47 -49.06
C THR A 386 -47.47 -5.78 -48.54
N ILE A 387 -47.14 -6.89 -49.19
CA ILE A 387 -47.50 -8.25 -48.80
C ILE A 387 -46.25 -9.14 -48.75
N GLU A 388 -46.16 -10.00 -47.75
CA GLU A 388 -45.08 -10.99 -47.61
C GLU A 388 -45.49 -12.29 -48.32
N LEU A 389 -44.70 -12.74 -49.30
CA LEU A 389 -44.96 -13.97 -50.07
C LEU A 389 -43.72 -14.87 -50.07
N SER A 390 -43.90 -16.19 -50.15
CA SER A 390 -42.77 -17.15 -50.10
C SER A 390 -41.71 -16.91 -51.19
N HIS A 391 -40.47 -17.24 -50.87
CA HIS A 391 -39.30 -17.08 -51.72
C HIS A 391 -39.36 -18.04 -52.93
N GLY A 392 -38.86 -17.62 -54.09
CA GLY A 392 -38.81 -18.44 -55.32
C GLY A 392 -39.98 -18.26 -56.30
N LEU A 393 -40.96 -17.42 -55.98
CA LEU A 393 -42.11 -17.14 -56.86
C LEU A 393 -41.70 -16.26 -58.05
N LYS A 394 -41.94 -16.70 -59.29
CA LYS A 394 -41.63 -15.96 -60.53
C LYS A 394 -42.62 -14.83 -60.81
N GLY A 395 -43.82 -14.87 -60.22
CA GLY A 395 -44.80 -13.79 -60.35
C GLY A 395 -45.91 -13.86 -59.31
N ALA A 396 -46.50 -12.71 -58.99
CA ALA A 396 -47.64 -12.57 -58.11
C ALA A 396 -48.59 -11.47 -58.60
N TRP A 397 -49.91 -11.70 -58.48
CA TRP A 397 -50.96 -10.77 -58.92
C TRP A 397 -52.07 -10.69 -57.89
N ARG A 398 -52.78 -9.56 -57.84
CA ARG A 398 -53.88 -9.31 -56.90
C ARG A 398 -55.11 -8.71 -57.60
N ASN A 399 -56.31 -9.12 -57.20
CA ASN A 399 -57.56 -8.55 -57.71
C ASN A 399 -58.16 -7.48 -56.76
N ALA A 400 -59.26 -6.83 -57.17
CA ALA A 400 -59.95 -5.82 -56.37
C ALA A 400 -60.64 -6.36 -55.10
N LEU A 401 -60.93 -7.67 -55.05
CA LEU A 401 -61.53 -8.35 -53.90
C LEU A 401 -60.49 -8.74 -52.83
N GLY A 402 -59.20 -8.68 -53.18
CA GLY A 402 -58.09 -8.94 -52.27
C GLY A 402 -57.43 -10.32 -52.45
N ASP A 403 -57.89 -11.15 -53.38
CA ASP A 403 -57.30 -12.46 -53.66
C ASP A 403 -55.93 -12.30 -54.33
N VAL A 404 -55.01 -13.22 -54.01
CA VAL A 404 -53.64 -13.21 -54.51
C VAL A 404 -53.32 -14.54 -55.21
N VAL A 405 -52.84 -14.45 -56.45
CA VAL A 405 -52.35 -15.58 -57.25
C VAL A 405 -50.85 -15.48 -57.32
N VAL A 406 -50.17 -16.58 -57.01
CA VAL A 406 -48.72 -16.70 -57.05
C VAL A 406 -48.32 -17.88 -57.93
N THR A 407 -47.16 -17.77 -58.57
CA THR A 407 -46.61 -18.85 -59.41
C THR A 407 -45.10 -18.93 -59.30
N ASP A 408 -44.58 -20.14 -59.41
CA ASP A 408 -43.16 -20.50 -59.50
C ASP A 408 -42.73 -20.88 -60.93
N ASN A 409 -43.65 -20.89 -61.90
CA ASN A 409 -43.44 -21.35 -63.28
C ASN A 409 -43.81 -20.27 -64.33
N ALA A 410 -43.65 -20.61 -65.62
CA ALA A 410 -43.99 -19.71 -66.72
C ALA A 410 -45.52 -19.59 -66.86
N PHE A 411 -46.09 -18.62 -66.16
CA PHE A 411 -47.51 -18.32 -66.14
C PHE A 411 -47.83 -17.11 -67.03
N ASP A 412 -48.70 -17.30 -68.02
CA ASP A 412 -49.15 -16.26 -68.96
C ASP A 412 -50.42 -15.57 -68.39
N ALA A 413 -50.19 -14.60 -67.50
CA ALA A 413 -51.25 -13.96 -66.72
C ALA A 413 -52.29 -13.23 -67.58
N ASP A 414 -51.89 -12.67 -68.72
CA ASP A 414 -52.75 -11.84 -69.57
C ASP A 414 -53.85 -12.66 -70.27
N LYS A 415 -53.70 -13.99 -70.37
CA LYS A 415 -54.71 -14.89 -70.95
C LYS A 415 -55.65 -15.52 -69.93
N GLN A 416 -55.25 -15.55 -68.66
CA GLN A 416 -55.94 -16.35 -67.63
C GLN A 416 -56.52 -15.50 -66.49
N LEU A 417 -56.07 -14.25 -66.33
CA LEU A 417 -56.52 -13.34 -65.28
C LEU A 417 -57.11 -12.07 -65.88
N LEU A 418 -58.42 -11.85 -65.67
CA LEU A 418 -59.11 -10.61 -66.04
C LEU A 418 -59.22 -9.70 -64.81
N ASN A 419 -58.72 -8.47 -64.92
CA ASN A 419 -58.74 -7.42 -63.86
C ASN A 419 -57.81 -7.66 -62.66
N TRP A 420 -56.62 -8.24 -62.87
CA TRP A 420 -55.61 -8.46 -61.84
C TRP A 420 -54.41 -7.53 -62.00
N THR A 421 -53.89 -6.99 -60.89
CA THR A 421 -52.71 -6.11 -60.86
C THR A 421 -51.47 -6.91 -60.50
N LYS A 422 -50.42 -6.81 -61.32
CA LYS A 422 -49.14 -7.47 -61.05
C LYS A 422 -48.40 -6.79 -59.90
N LEU A 423 -48.01 -7.58 -58.91
CA LEU A 423 -47.19 -7.12 -57.79
C LEU A 423 -45.73 -6.99 -58.24
N ARG A 424 -44.99 -6.06 -57.65
CA ARG A 424 -43.55 -5.88 -57.89
C ARG A 424 -42.76 -6.29 -56.65
N ARG A 425 -41.65 -7.01 -56.85
CA ARG A 425 -40.69 -7.25 -55.76
C ARG A 425 -40.13 -5.91 -55.31
N ARG A 426 -40.07 -5.71 -54.00
CA ARG A 426 -39.38 -4.57 -53.43
C ARG A 426 -37.87 -4.88 -53.46
N PRO A 427 -37.03 -4.08 -54.14
CA PRO A 427 -35.59 -4.21 -53.98
C PRO A 427 -35.21 -3.83 -52.54
N ASP A 428 -34.30 -4.59 -51.95
CA ASP A 428 -33.85 -4.43 -50.55
C ASP A 428 -33.28 -3.04 -50.24
#